data_AF-A0A317DHB4-F1
#
_entry.id   AF-A0A317DHB4-F1
#
_cell.length_a   1.000
_cell.length_b   1.000
_cell.length_c   1.000
_cell.angle_alpha   90.00
_cell.angle_beta   90.00
_cell.angle_gamma   90.00
#
_symmetry.space_group_name_H-M   'P 1'
#
loop_
_entity.id
_entity.type
_entity.pdbx_description
1 polymer ?
#
loop_
_entity_poly.entity_id
_entity_poly.type
_entity_poly.pdbx_seq_one_letter_code
_entity_poly.pdbx_strand_id
1 'polypeptide(L)'
;MSARGPSATERAASRRIVAAFGASAAGAVGFAVTYAQGGNTRWEGACLAVAFAGLAVGLAVWARRLVPVGGYVEEHEGFTPPPTEQAMTAAELTAPDSPVRRRGLLAALGLALTALGAAALFPLRSLLPFDRARPERALKDTPWGPGVRLVDAAGRPVRPQDVPADSMVAVFPEGHVDTGDAPAFAVRLEPRRFSRPPAGGHLDGLVVWSLLCTHAGCPVRTYLKGTARVLCPCHQSSFDLLAGARPVAGPAARALPGLPIEEGPDGFLHATGDFTAPPGAGFWDSP
;
A
#
# COMPACT_ATOMS: atom_id res chain seq x y z
N MET A 1 -51.19 17.63 45.16
CA MET A 1 -50.37 18.51 44.28
C MET A 1 -50.75 18.22 42.84
N SER A 2 -51.46 19.15 42.19
CA SER A 2 -51.83 19.00 40.78
C SER A 2 -50.56 19.05 39.93
N ALA A 3 -50.32 18.03 39.10
CA ALA A 3 -49.18 17.99 38.20
C ALA A 3 -49.28 19.20 37.25
N ARG A 4 -48.40 20.20 37.42
CA ARG A 4 -48.27 21.27 36.44
C ARG A 4 -47.87 20.64 35.12
N GLY A 5 -48.69 20.83 34.08
CA GLY A 5 -48.35 20.42 32.73
C GLY A 5 -47.07 21.10 32.24
N PRO A 6 -46.44 20.56 31.18
CA PRO A 6 -45.17 21.07 30.66
C PRO A 6 -45.29 22.53 30.27
N SER A 7 -44.25 23.33 30.53
CA SER A 7 -44.19 24.75 30.18
C SER A 7 -44.24 24.97 28.66
N ALA A 8 -44.50 26.21 28.22
CA ALA A 8 -44.48 26.55 26.79
C ALA A 8 -43.11 26.28 26.15
N THR A 9 -42.02 26.50 26.89
CA THR A 9 -40.64 26.23 26.49
C THR A 9 -40.37 24.74 26.34
N GLU A 10 -40.84 23.92 27.30
CA GLU A 10 -40.72 22.46 27.23
C GLU A 10 -41.49 21.90 26.03
N ARG A 11 -42.74 22.35 25.82
CA ARG A 11 -43.52 21.94 24.63
C ARG A 11 -42.81 22.31 23.33
N ALA A 12 -42.17 23.48 23.26
CA ALA A 12 -41.41 23.90 22.08
C ALA A 12 -40.14 23.05 21.88
N ALA A 13 -39.43 22.69 22.95
CA ALA A 13 -38.28 21.81 22.90
C ALA A 13 -38.68 20.38 22.47
N SER A 14 -39.76 19.82 23.04
CA SER A 14 -40.28 18.51 22.65
C SER A 14 -40.64 18.44 21.17
N ARG A 15 -41.30 19.47 20.62
CA ARG A 15 -41.58 19.51 19.16
C ARG A 15 -40.32 19.47 18.31
N ARG A 16 -39.26 20.19 18.71
CA ARG A 16 -37.97 20.19 17.99
C ARG A 16 -37.27 18.83 18.07
N ILE A 17 -37.31 18.18 19.24
CA ILE A 17 -36.74 16.84 19.44
C ILE A 17 -37.46 15.81 18.57
N VAL A 18 -38.80 15.83 18.59
CA VAL A 18 -39.63 14.93 17.76
C VAL A 18 -39.34 15.13 16.27
N ALA A 19 -39.24 16.38 15.80
CA ALA A 19 -38.89 16.66 14.41
C ALA A 19 -37.49 16.15 14.04
N ALA A 20 -36.50 16.31 14.93
CA ALA A 20 -35.14 15.84 14.71
C ALA A 20 -35.04 14.30 14.68
N PHE A 21 -35.74 13.61 15.59
CA PHE A 21 -35.84 12.15 15.56
C PHE A 21 -36.65 11.64 14.36
N GLY A 22 -37.67 12.37 13.91
CA GLY A 22 -38.38 12.09 12.67
C GLY A 22 -37.46 12.16 11.44
N ALA A 23 -36.63 13.21 11.35
CA ALA A 23 -35.60 13.31 10.32
C ALA A 23 -34.57 12.18 10.42
N SER A 24 -34.19 11.78 11.63
CA SER A 24 -33.29 10.65 11.86
C SER A 24 -33.87 9.35 11.28
N ALA A 25 -35.13 9.04 11.60
CA ALA A 25 -35.82 7.86 11.11
C ALA A 25 -35.99 7.89 9.58
N ALA A 26 -36.35 9.05 9.00
CA ALA A 26 -36.46 9.21 7.55
C ALA A 26 -35.11 8.98 6.84
N GLY A 27 -34.01 9.49 7.40
CA GLY A 27 -32.66 9.22 6.90
C GLY A 27 -32.30 7.74 6.96
N ALA A 28 -32.59 7.05 8.06
CA ALA A 28 -32.31 5.62 8.22
C ALA A 28 -33.13 4.75 7.24
N VAL A 29 -34.41 5.06 7.07
CA VAL A 29 -35.27 4.39 6.07
C VAL A 29 -34.77 4.67 4.65
N GLY A 30 -34.42 5.92 4.34
CA GLY A 30 -33.83 6.29 3.05
C GLY A 30 -32.55 5.52 2.74
N PHE A 31 -31.68 5.33 3.73
CA PHE A 31 -30.48 4.51 3.60
C PHE A 31 -30.82 3.05 3.31
N ALA A 32 -31.70 2.43 4.11
CA ALA A 32 -32.08 1.03 3.94
C ALA A 32 -32.72 0.76 2.56
N VAL A 33 -33.58 1.66 2.09
CA VAL A 33 -34.21 1.57 0.76
C VAL A 33 -33.19 1.74 -0.36
N THR A 34 -32.32 2.74 -0.27
CA THR A 34 -31.28 3.00 -1.28
C THR A 34 -30.33 1.82 -1.39
N TYR A 35 -29.90 1.28 -0.24
CA TYR A 35 -29.01 0.12 -0.17
C TYR A 35 -29.67 -1.14 -0.76
N ALA A 36 -30.92 -1.44 -0.37
CA ALA A 36 -31.65 -2.61 -0.87
C ALA A 36 -31.90 -2.57 -2.39
N GLN A 37 -31.97 -1.38 -2.98
CA GLN A 37 -32.13 -1.19 -4.43
C GLN A 37 -30.80 -1.13 -5.19
N GLY A 38 -29.65 -1.31 -4.51
CA GLY A 38 -28.33 -1.18 -5.14
C GLY A 38 -28.02 0.25 -5.60
N GLY A 39 -28.48 1.25 -4.83
CA GLY A 39 -28.33 2.66 -5.13
C GLY A 39 -26.87 3.16 -5.08
N ASN A 40 -26.66 4.42 -5.48
CA ASN A 40 -25.33 5.03 -5.46
C ASN A 40 -24.90 5.38 -4.04
N THR A 41 -23.63 5.11 -3.70
CA THR A 41 -23.01 5.40 -2.40
C THR A 41 -23.14 6.86 -1.94
N ARG A 42 -23.28 7.83 -2.86
CA ARG A 42 -23.56 9.23 -2.54
C ARG A 42 -24.90 9.41 -1.82
N TRP A 43 -25.94 8.69 -2.25
CA TRP A 43 -27.27 8.75 -1.65
C TRP A 43 -27.32 8.01 -0.32
N GLU A 44 -26.66 6.85 -0.22
CA GLU A 44 -26.49 6.14 1.05
C GLU A 44 -25.81 7.02 2.11
N GLY A 45 -24.72 7.70 1.73
CA GLY A 45 -24.01 8.63 2.58
C GLY A 45 -24.87 9.83 3.00
N ALA A 46 -25.65 10.41 2.08
CA ALA A 46 -26.56 11.52 2.40
C ALA A 46 -27.67 11.09 3.37
N CYS A 47 -28.25 9.92 3.17
CA CYS A 47 -29.28 9.36 4.05
C CYS A 47 -28.75 9.08 5.46
N LEU A 48 -27.54 8.50 5.59
CA LEU A 48 -26.88 8.31 6.88
C LEU A 48 -26.54 9.64 7.56
N ALA A 49 -26.07 10.64 6.81
CA ALA A 49 -25.78 11.96 7.36
C ALA A 49 -27.03 12.61 7.96
N VAL A 50 -28.17 12.55 7.27
CA VAL A 50 -29.47 13.01 7.80
C VAL A 50 -29.88 12.19 9.02
N ALA A 51 -29.68 10.87 8.99
CA ALA A 51 -30.02 9.97 10.09
C ALA A 51 -29.30 10.35 11.40
N PHE A 52 -27.97 10.49 11.32
CA PHE A 52 -27.14 10.82 12.47
C PHE A 52 -27.26 12.28 12.90
N ALA A 53 -27.40 13.23 11.96
CA ALA A 53 -27.62 14.64 12.30
C ALA A 53 -28.95 14.85 13.05
N GLY A 54 -30.03 14.19 12.60
CA GLY A 54 -31.31 14.21 13.30
C GLY A 54 -31.22 13.64 14.71
N LEU A 55 -30.52 12.50 14.88
CA LEU A 55 -30.32 11.87 16.18
C LEU A 55 -29.51 12.77 17.12
N ALA A 56 -28.38 13.31 16.64
CA ALA A 56 -27.51 14.18 17.41
C ALA A 56 -28.23 15.46 17.86
N VAL A 57 -28.96 16.13 16.96
CA VAL A 57 -29.73 17.34 17.29
C VAL A 57 -30.82 17.02 18.31
N GLY A 58 -31.55 15.91 18.13
CA GLY A 58 -32.60 15.49 19.06
C GLY A 58 -32.07 15.24 20.47
N LEU A 59 -30.99 14.45 20.59
CA LEU A 59 -30.34 14.17 21.87
C LEU A 59 -29.75 15.43 22.52
N ALA A 60 -29.10 16.30 21.76
CA ALA A 60 -28.50 17.53 22.30
C ALA A 60 -29.54 18.56 22.76
N VAL A 61 -30.70 18.63 22.10
CA VAL A 61 -31.81 19.48 22.57
C VAL A 61 -32.47 18.87 23.79
N TRP A 62 -32.66 17.54 23.82
CA TRP A 62 -33.19 16.83 24.99
C TRP A 62 -32.32 17.06 26.22
N ALA A 63 -31.02 16.77 26.13
CA ALA A 63 -30.07 16.92 27.22
C ALA A 63 -30.02 18.36 27.79
N ARG A 64 -30.06 19.38 26.93
CA ARG A 64 -29.94 20.78 27.38
C ARG A 64 -31.24 21.39 27.88
N ARG A 65 -32.40 20.87 27.48
CA ARG A 65 -33.69 21.56 27.70
C ARG A 65 -34.66 20.80 28.58
N LEU A 66 -34.59 19.48 28.66
CA LEU A 66 -35.53 18.68 29.45
C LEU A 66 -34.87 17.79 30.50
N VAL A 67 -33.57 17.48 30.39
CA VAL A 67 -32.86 16.73 31.44
C VAL A 67 -32.65 17.64 32.66
N PRO A 68 -33.11 17.24 33.86
CA PRO A 68 -32.84 17.99 35.07
C PRO A 68 -31.35 18.06 35.33
N VAL A 69 -30.80 19.26 35.49
CA VAL A 69 -29.40 19.46 35.86
C VAL A 69 -29.35 19.72 37.35
N GLY A 70 -28.69 18.84 38.10
CA GLY A 70 -28.43 18.98 39.52
C GLY A 70 -26.92 19.05 39.77
N GLY A 71 -26.51 19.80 40.79
CA GLY A 71 -25.16 19.69 41.34
C GLY A 71 -25.09 18.45 42.20
N TYR A 72 -24.69 17.32 41.61
CA TYR A 72 -24.40 16.11 42.36
C TYR A 72 -22.95 16.18 42.83
N VAL A 73 -22.74 16.06 44.13
CA VAL A 73 -21.42 15.88 44.73
C VAL A 73 -21.36 14.45 45.22
N GLU A 74 -20.45 13.68 44.63
CA GLU A 74 -20.16 12.31 45.06
C GLU A 74 -18.77 12.32 45.69
N GLU A 75 -18.64 11.76 46.89
CA GLU A 75 -17.33 11.58 47.51
C GLU A 75 -16.59 10.46 46.79
N HIS A 76 -15.40 10.78 46.28
CA HIS A 76 -14.52 9.80 45.67
C HIS A 76 -13.69 9.13 46.77
N GLU A 77 -13.93 7.85 47.03
CA GLU A 77 -13.01 7.04 47.82
C GLU A 77 -11.64 7.06 47.12
N GLY A 78 -10.62 7.59 47.81
CA GLY A 78 -9.30 7.79 47.21
C GLY A 78 -8.70 6.49 46.64
N PHE A 79 -7.66 6.62 45.82
CA PHE A 79 -7.05 5.47 45.13
C PHE A 79 -6.36 4.45 46.06
N THR A 80 -6.14 4.79 47.33
CA THR A 80 -5.43 3.95 48.29
C THR A 80 -6.41 3.22 49.20
N PRO A 81 -6.48 1.87 49.15
CA PRO A 81 -7.32 1.10 50.06
C PRO A 81 -6.89 1.29 51.53
N PRO A 82 -7.80 1.20 52.49
CA PRO A 82 -7.49 1.24 53.91
C PRO A 82 -6.39 0.22 54.31
N PRO A 83 -5.52 0.52 55.30
CA PRO A 83 -4.45 -0.39 55.73
C PRO A 83 -4.96 -1.78 56.16
N THR A 84 -6.19 -1.86 56.66
CA THR A 84 -6.85 -3.12 57.04
C THR A 84 -7.10 -4.02 55.84
N GLU A 85 -7.58 -3.47 54.72
CA GLU A 85 -7.81 -4.23 53.49
C GLU A 85 -6.50 -4.69 52.84
N GLN A 86 -5.46 -3.85 52.91
CA GLN A 86 -4.12 -4.22 52.47
C GLN A 86 -3.56 -5.38 53.31
N ALA A 87 -3.71 -5.31 54.64
CA ALA A 87 -3.25 -6.36 55.56
C ALA A 87 -4.02 -7.67 55.35
N MET A 88 -5.34 -7.60 55.14
CA MET A 88 -6.17 -8.77 54.83
C MET A 88 -5.74 -9.43 53.51
N THR A 89 -5.50 -8.63 52.47
CA THR A 89 -5.01 -9.13 51.17
C THR A 89 -3.64 -9.80 51.31
N ALA A 90 -2.72 -9.19 52.07
CA ALA A 90 -1.40 -9.76 52.33
C ALA A 90 -1.45 -11.07 53.15
N ALA A 91 -2.37 -11.14 54.12
CA ALA A 91 -2.60 -12.36 54.90
C ALA A 91 -3.09 -13.51 54.01
N GLU A 92 -4.01 -13.26 53.09
CA GLU A 92 -4.49 -14.28 52.16
C GLU A 92 -3.41 -14.76 51.18
N LEU A 93 -2.58 -13.85 50.67
CA LEU A 93 -1.46 -14.22 49.78
C LEU A 93 -0.41 -15.10 50.47
N THR A 94 -0.26 -14.98 51.80
CA THR A 94 0.72 -15.73 52.59
C THR A 94 0.15 -16.95 53.32
N ALA A 95 -1.18 -17.13 53.31
CA ALA A 95 -1.88 -18.23 53.99
C ALA A 95 -1.41 -19.61 53.50
N PRO A 96 -1.52 -20.68 54.33
CA PRO A 96 -1.08 -22.02 53.99
C PRO A 96 -1.67 -22.56 52.67
N ASP A 97 -2.96 -22.25 52.44
CA ASP A 97 -3.74 -22.67 51.27
C ASP A 97 -3.54 -21.75 50.05
N SER A 98 -2.73 -20.70 50.18
CA SER A 98 -2.43 -19.76 49.10
C SER A 98 -1.89 -20.49 47.87
N PRO A 99 -2.51 -20.29 46.68
CA PRO A 99 -2.01 -20.83 45.42
C PRO A 99 -0.56 -20.41 45.13
N VAL A 100 -0.14 -19.26 45.65
CA VAL A 100 1.22 -18.71 45.46
C VAL A 100 2.30 -19.59 46.12
N ARG A 101 1.93 -20.36 47.15
CA ARG A 101 2.86 -21.28 47.84
C ARG A 101 3.11 -22.58 47.06
N ARG A 102 2.30 -22.91 46.05
CA ARG A 102 2.44 -24.12 45.21
C ARG A 102 3.50 -23.91 44.13
N ARG A 103 4.76 -23.67 44.53
CA ARG A 103 5.88 -23.31 43.64
C ARG A 103 6.08 -24.26 42.47
N GLY A 104 5.88 -25.57 42.67
CA GLY A 104 5.95 -26.56 41.59
C GLY A 104 4.85 -26.39 40.52
N LEU A 105 3.62 -26.07 40.93
CA LEU A 105 2.50 -25.81 40.01
C LEU A 105 2.70 -24.50 39.25
N LEU A 106 3.17 -23.45 39.93
CA LEU A 106 3.50 -22.18 39.26
C LEU A 106 4.68 -22.31 38.30
N ALA A 107 5.69 -23.10 38.64
CA ALA A 107 6.80 -23.40 37.73
C ALA A 107 6.32 -24.16 36.50
N ALA A 108 5.44 -25.15 36.67
CA ALA A 108 4.82 -25.88 35.56
C ALA A 108 3.95 -24.96 34.68
N LEU A 109 3.15 -24.08 35.28
CA LEU A 109 2.36 -23.06 34.56
C LEU A 109 3.28 -22.09 33.80
N GLY A 110 4.35 -21.60 34.43
CA GLY A 110 5.34 -20.73 33.81
C GLY A 110 6.03 -21.39 32.62
N LEU A 111 6.40 -22.67 32.75
CA LEU A 111 6.95 -23.45 31.64
C LEU A 111 5.94 -23.59 30.51
N ALA A 112 4.69 -23.95 30.80
CA ALA A 112 3.63 -24.08 29.81
C ALA A 112 3.35 -22.77 29.06
N LEU A 113 3.24 -21.65 29.78
CA LEU A 113 3.05 -20.33 29.18
C LEU A 113 4.27 -19.87 28.37
N THR A 114 5.49 -20.18 28.83
CA THR A 114 6.71 -19.87 28.07
C THR A 114 6.78 -20.69 26.79
N ALA A 115 6.46 -21.98 26.85
CA ALA A 115 6.41 -22.84 25.67
C ALA A 115 5.33 -22.36 24.68
N LEU A 116 4.15 -21.97 25.18
CA LEU A 116 3.09 -21.41 24.35
C LEU A 116 3.49 -20.06 23.74
N GLY A 117 4.15 -19.18 24.51
CA GLY A 117 4.70 -17.91 24.01
C GLY A 117 5.76 -18.12 22.94
N ALA A 118 6.66 -19.08 23.12
CA ALA A 118 7.65 -19.46 22.10
C ALA A 118 6.97 -20.02 20.84
N ALA A 119 5.96 -20.87 20.99
CA ALA A 119 5.16 -21.38 19.88
C ALA A 119 4.41 -20.26 19.15
N ALA A 120 3.92 -19.23 19.85
CA ALA A 120 3.25 -18.08 19.26
C ALA A 120 4.19 -17.19 18.40
N LEU A 121 5.51 -17.29 18.59
CA LEU A 121 6.50 -16.65 17.71
C LEU A 121 6.79 -17.47 16.45
N PHE A 122 6.45 -18.76 16.43
CA PHE A 122 6.75 -19.65 15.30
C PHE A 122 6.14 -19.19 13.95
N PRO A 123 4.92 -18.61 13.88
CA PRO A 123 4.39 -18.07 12.63
C PRO A 123 5.26 -16.97 11.99
N LEU A 124 6.10 -16.26 12.76
CA LEU A 124 7.06 -15.29 12.20
C LEU A 124 8.08 -15.95 11.27
N ARG A 125 8.32 -17.26 11.43
CA ARG A 125 9.15 -18.05 10.50
C ARG A 125 8.63 -17.97 9.07
N SER A 126 7.31 -17.91 8.87
CA SER A 126 6.71 -17.83 7.52
C SER A 126 7.00 -16.52 6.80
N LEU A 127 7.45 -15.48 7.51
CA LEU A 127 7.89 -14.22 6.91
C LEU A 127 9.33 -14.28 6.38
N LEU A 128 10.09 -15.31 6.75
CA LEU A 128 11.49 -15.46 6.36
C LEU A 128 11.60 -16.31 5.07
N PRO A 129 12.38 -15.88 4.07
CA PRO A 129 12.45 -16.52 2.75
C PRO A 129 13.41 -17.73 2.75
N PHE A 130 13.15 -18.72 3.60
CA PHE A 130 14.02 -19.91 3.70
C PHE A 130 13.97 -20.84 2.49
N ASP A 131 12.83 -20.86 1.79
CA ASP A 131 12.51 -21.71 0.64
C ASP A 131 12.58 -20.97 -0.70
N ARG A 132 12.84 -19.67 -0.70
CA ARG A 132 12.92 -18.83 -1.90
C ARG A 132 14.37 -18.47 -2.22
N ALA A 133 14.60 -18.10 -3.48
CA ALA A 133 15.86 -17.49 -3.87
C ALA A 133 16.18 -16.31 -2.94
N ARG A 134 17.45 -16.18 -2.54
CA ARG A 134 17.88 -15.05 -1.71
C ARG A 134 17.49 -13.76 -2.41
N PRO A 135 16.86 -12.79 -1.72
CA PRO A 135 16.36 -11.56 -2.35
C PRO A 135 17.41 -10.85 -3.21
N GLU A 136 18.66 -10.81 -2.75
CA GLU A 136 19.78 -10.21 -3.49
C GLU A 136 20.05 -10.86 -4.86
N ARG A 137 19.88 -12.19 -4.99
CA ARG A 137 20.06 -12.89 -6.27
C ARG A 137 18.84 -12.69 -7.17
N ALA A 138 17.64 -12.77 -6.58
CA ALA A 138 16.39 -12.55 -7.31
C ALA A 138 16.28 -11.14 -7.90
N LEU A 139 16.98 -10.15 -7.32
CA LEU A 139 17.04 -8.79 -7.87
C LEU A 139 18.13 -8.59 -8.94
N LYS A 140 19.06 -9.55 -9.10
CA LYS A 140 20.18 -9.46 -10.04
C LYS A 140 19.92 -10.19 -11.35
N ASP A 141 19.23 -11.33 -11.27
CA ASP A 141 18.98 -12.19 -12.41
C ASP A 141 17.56 -11.96 -12.92
N THR A 142 17.40 -11.66 -14.21
CA THR A 142 16.08 -11.58 -14.84
C THR A 142 15.84 -12.76 -15.79
N PRO A 143 14.62 -12.94 -16.33
CA PRO A 143 14.35 -13.93 -17.37
C PRO A 143 15.04 -13.63 -18.72
N TRP A 144 15.75 -12.50 -18.87
CA TRP A 144 16.55 -12.24 -20.06
C TRP A 144 17.80 -13.10 -20.11
N GLY A 145 18.19 -13.49 -21.32
CA GLY A 145 19.39 -14.27 -21.56
C GLY A 145 19.65 -14.47 -23.04
N PRO A 146 20.77 -15.11 -23.41
CA PRO A 146 21.10 -15.36 -24.81
C PRO A 146 20.00 -16.14 -25.52
N GLY A 147 19.53 -15.62 -26.66
CA GLY A 147 18.49 -16.23 -27.48
C GLY A 147 17.05 -15.99 -27.03
N VAL A 148 16.82 -15.30 -25.90
CA VAL A 148 15.45 -14.96 -25.46
C VAL A 148 14.84 -13.94 -26.41
N ARG A 149 13.70 -14.27 -27.02
CA ARG A 149 13.03 -13.40 -27.98
C ARG A 149 12.34 -12.22 -27.29
N LEU A 150 12.38 -11.06 -27.92
CA LEU A 150 11.63 -9.88 -27.50
C LEU A 150 10.20 -9.95 -28.04
N VAL A 151 9.22 -9.84 -27.16
CA VAL A 151 7.79 -9.81 -27.50
C VAL A 151 7.12 -8.52 -27.03
N ASP A 152 6.03 -8.14 -27.68
CA ASP A 152 5.17 -7.04 -27.23
C ASP A 152 4.29 -7.44 -26.03
N ALA A 153 3.49 -6.50 -25.54
CA ALA A 153 2.58 -6.75 -24.41
C ALA A 153 1.49 -7.81 -24.69
N ALA A 154 1.29 -8.21 -25.94
CA ALA A 154 0.38 -9.28 -26.33
C ALA A 154 1.11 -10.62 -26.56
N GLY A 155 2.42 -10.68 -26.27
CA GLY A 155 3.26 -11.86 -26.47
C GLY A 155 3.65 -12.08 -27.93
N ARG A 156 3.50 -11.09 -28.81
CA ARG A 156 3.86 -11.23 -30.23
C ARG A 156 5.34 -10.88 -30.43
N PRO A 157 6.11 -11.72 -31.14
CA PRO A 157 7.48 -11.42 -31.56
C PRO A 157 7.66 -10.05 -32.21
N VAL A 158 8.69 -9.33 -31.81
CA VAL A 158 9.02 -7.99 -32.33
C VAL A 158 10.17 -8.08 -33.32
N ARG A 159 10.02 -7.46 -34.49
CA ARG A 159 11.07 -7.30 -35.51
C ARG A 159 11.74 -5.92 -35.39
N PRO A 160 12.97 -5.74 -35.90
CA PRO A 160 13.61 -4.42 -35.91
C PRO A 160 12.75 -3.31 -36.54
N GLN A 161 12.04 -3.62 -37.63
CA GLN A 161 11.16 -2.67 -38.33
C GLN A 161 9.87 -2.33 -37.58
N ASP A 162 9.47 -3.14 -36.59
CA ASP A 162 8.24 -2.90 -35.81
C ASP A 162 8.42 -1.78 -34.78
N VAL A 163 9.66 -1.28 -34.60
CA VAL A 163 10.00 -0.14 -33.74
C VAL A 163 10.14 1.12 -34.62
N PRO A 164 9.11 1.98 -34.68
CA PRO A 164 9.14 3.17 -35.51
C PRO A 164 10.18 4.17 -35.02
N ALA A 165 10.67 5.00 -35.94
CA ALA A 165 11.43 6.20 -35.56
C ALA A 165 10.59 7.09 -34.63
N ASP A 166 11.27 7.79 -33.72
CA ASP A 166 10.67 8.72 -32.77
C ASP A 166 9.55 8.13 -31.90
N SER A 167 9.62 6.82 -31.62
CA SER A 167 8.68 6.12 -30.75
C SER A 167 9.44 5.19 -29.80
N MET A 168 8.83 4.89 -28.67
CA MET A 168 9.27 3.80 -27.80
C MET A 168 8.22 2.69 -27.79
N VAL A 169 8.67 1.44 -27.83
CA VAL A 169 7.82 0.25 -27.79
C VAL A 169 8.21 -0.55 -26.56
N ALA A 170 7.25 -0.90 -25.70
CA ALA A 170 7.52 -1.77 -24.57
C ALA A 170 7.75 -3.20 -25.08
N VAL A 171 8.79 -3.85 -24.57
CA VAL A 171 9.19 -5.20 -24.94
C VAL A 171 9.44 -6.05 -23.68
N PHE A 172 9.14 -7.33 -23.78
CA PHE A 172 9.17 -8.29 -22.69
C PHE A 172 9.89 -9.57 -23.12
N PRO A 173 10.42 -10.37 -22.18
CA PRO A 173 10.99 -11.66 -22.51
C PRO A 173 9.86 -12.63 -22.91
N GLU A 174 10.08 -13.40 -23.97
CA GLU A 174 9.13 -14.45 -24.37
C GLU A 174 8.85 -15.40 -23.19
N GLY A 175 7.56 -15.69 -22.96
CA GLY A 175 7.09 -16.49 -21.81
C GLY A 175 7.01 -15.75 -20.47
N HIS A 176 7.43 -14.48 -20.40
CA HIS A 176 7.55 -13.71 -19.15
C HIS A 176 6.95 -12.29 -19.28
N VAL A 177 5.84 -12.14 -20.01
CA VAL A 177 5.20 -10.82 -20.23
C VAL A 177 4.65 -10.20 -18.94
N ASP A 178 4.27 -11.04 -17.97
CA ASP A 178 3.68 -10.62 -16.70
C ASP A 178 4.71 -10.39 -15.58
N THR A 179 6.02 -10.50 -15.86
CA THR A 179 7.04 -10.26 -14.82
C THR A 179 7.30 -8.77 -14.62
N GLY A 180 7.40 -8.35 -13.36
CA GLY A 180 7.52 -6.94 -13.00
C GLY A 180 8.94 -6.38 -13.01
N ASP A 181 9.95 -7.25 -13.07
CA ASP A 181 11.39 -6.96 -12.95
C ASP A 181 12.12 -6.92 -14.31
N ALA A 182 11.55 -7.54 -15.34
CA ALA A 182 12.14 -7.66 -16.66
C ALA A 182 11.66 -6.70 -17.76
N PRO A 183 10.63 -5.84 -17.61
CA PRO A 183 10.13 -5.08 -18.75
C PRO A 183 11.19 -4.11 -19.28
N ALA A 184 11.28 -4.00 -20.59
CA ALA A 184 12.20 -3.14 -21.31
C ALA A 184 11.44 -2.26 -22.31
N PHE A 185 12.14 -1.32 -22.94
CA PHE A 185 11.63 -0.61 -24.10
C PHE A 185 12.66 -0.52 -25.20
N ALA A 186 12.20 -0.69 -26.43
CA ALA A 186 12.96 -0.49 -27.64
C ALA A 186 12.67 0.90 -28.22
N VAL A 187 13.71 1.57 -28.71
CA VAL A 187 13.62 2.88 -29.37
C VAL A 187 14.66 2.96 -30.47
N ARG A 188 14.29 3.60 -31.58
CA ARG A 188 15.19 3.86 -32.70
C ARG A 188 15.73 5.28 -32.62
N LEU A 189 17.06 5.40 -32.52
CA LEU A 189 17.81 6.65 -32.45
C LEU A 189 18.82 6.71 -33.58
N GLU A 190 19.22 7.91 -34.00
CA GLU A 190 20.27 8.05 -35.01
C GLU A 190 21.65 7.75 -34.41
N PRO A 191 22.41 6.75 -34.93
CA PRO A 191 23.69 6.36 -34.33
C PRO A 191 24.72 7.49 -34.22
N ARG A 192 24.70 8.45 -35.15
CA ARG A 192 25.62 9.58 -35.18
C ARG A 192 25.39 10.60 -34.06
N ARG A 193 24.23 10.56 -33.41
CA ARG A 193 23.85 11.51 -32.34
C ARG A 193 24.26 11.03 -30.95
N PHE A 194 24.76 9.80 -30.79
CA PHE A 194 25.22 9.31 -29.50
C PHE A 194 26.45 10.10 -29.03
N SER A 195 26.34 10.74 -27.88
CA SER A 195 27.48 11.35 -27.17
C SER A 195 28.19 10.33 -26.27
N ARG A 196 27.46 9.29 -25.85
CA ARG A 196 28.00 8.12 -25.14
C ARG A 196 27.32 6.87 -25.71
N PRO A 197 28.09 5.81 -26.03
CA PRO A 197 27.50 4.57 -26.52
C PRO A 197 26.54 3.97 -25.48
N PRO A 198 25.40 3.40 -25.91
CA PRO A 198 24.50 2.67 -25.02
C PRO A 198 25.21 1.42 -24.46
N ALA A 199 25.01 1.14 -23.17
CA ALA A 199 25.71 0.05 -22.48
C ALA A 199 25.42 -1.34 -23.10
N GLY A 200 24.18 -1.58 -23.56
CA GLY A 200 23.79 -2.81 -24.26
C GLY A 200 24.16 -2.84 -25.76
N GLY A 201 24.82 -1.81 -26.29
CA GLY A 201 25.03 -1.67 -27.72
C GLY A 201 23.76 -1.27 -28.48
N HIS A 202 23.81 -1.36 -29.82
CA HIS A 202 22.69 -1.01 -30.69
C HIS A 202 22.71 -1.80 -32.00
N LEU A 203 21.54 -2.00 -32.60
CA LEU A 203 21.37 -2.59 -33.94
C LEU A 203 20.90 -1.49 -34.91
N ASP A 204 21.82 -0.89 -35.67
CA ASP A 204 21.54 0.25 -36.57
C ASP A 204 20.72 1.36 -35.89
N GLY A 205 21.10 1.71 -34.66
CA GLY A 205 20.44 2.75 -33.87
C GLY A 205 19.22 2.28 -33.08
N LEU A 206 18.78 1.03 -33.26
CA LEU A 206 17.81 0.40 -32.35
C LEU A 206 18.52 0.06 -31.03
N VAL A 207 18.00 0.61 -29.93
CA VAL A 207 18.53 0.39 -28.58
C VAL A 207 17.41 -0.09 -27.68
N VAL A 208 17.76 -0.94 -26.72
CA VAL A 208 16.84 -1.43 -25.70
C VAL A 208 17.39 -1.12 -24.31
N TRP A 209 16.54 -0.56 -23.46
CA TRP A 209 16.83 -0.29 -22.05
C TRP A 209 15.75 -0.86 -21.15
N SER A 210 16.07 -1.06 -19.87
CA SER A 210 15.05 -1.37 -18.86
C SER A 210 13.98 -0.29 -18.82
N LEU A 211 12.72 -0.72 -18.75
CA LEU A 211 11.57 0.17 -18.56
C LEU A 211 11.50 0.67 -17.11
N LEU A 212 12.25 0.08 -16.18
CA LEU A 212 12.16 0.40 -14.76
C LEU A 212 13.12 1.53 -14.38
N CYS A 213 12.58 2.60 -13.81
CA CYS A 213 13.35 3.73 -13.30
C CYS A 213 14.32 3.27 -12.20
N THR A 214 15.58 3.68 -12.30
CA THR A 214 16.64 3.31 -11.35
C THR A 214 16.51 3.93 -9.95
N HIS A 215 15.55 4.83 -9.75
CA HIS A 215 15.23 5.41 -8.45
C HIS A 215 14.40 4.43 -7.61
N ALA A 216 13.14 4.20 -8.01
CA ALA A 216 12.15 3.47 -7.23
C ALA A 216 11.34 2.46 -8.07
N GLY A 217 11.82 2.09 -9.27
CA GLY A 217 11.21 1.04 -10.09
C GLY A 217 9.98 1.44 -10.91
N CYS A 218 9.48 2.68 -10.82
CA CYS A 218 8.38 3.12 -11.68
C CYS A 218 8.70 3.00 -13.18
N PRO A 219 7.73 2.62 -14.04
CA PRO A 219 7.98 2.48 -15.46
C PRO A 219 8.20 3.85 -16.15
N VAL A 220 9.31 4.00 -16.88
CA VAL A 220 9.66 5.21 -17.63
C VAL A 220 8.95 5.20 -18.99
N ARG A 221 7.72 5.73 -19.05
CA ARG A 221 6.86 5.60 -20.25
C ARG A 221 6.72 6.86 -21.10
N THR A 222 7.28 7.99 -20.67
CA THR A 222 7.07 9.27 -21.36
C THR A 222 8.27 9.60 -22.23
N TYR A 223 8.21 9.28 -23.52
CA TYR A 223 9.27 9.60 -24.48
C TYR A 223 9.15 11.04 -25.02
N LEU A 224 10.17 11.85 -24.77
CA LEU A 224 10.30 13.23 -25.22
C LEU A 224 11.11 13.26 -26.53
N LYS A 225 10.39 13.05 -27.64
CA LYS A 225 10.94 12.90 -29.00
C LYS A 225 11.99 13.95 -29.36
N GLY A 226 11.67 15.24 -29.18
CA GLY A 226 12.54 16.35 -29.58
C GLY A 226 13.92 16.37 -28.90
N THR A 227 14.03 15.77 -27.71
CA THR A 227 15.29 15.74 -26.94
C THR A 227 15.87 14.34 -26.78
N ALA A 228 15.25 13.30 -27.38
CA ALA A 228 15.61 11.90 -27.18
C ALA A 228 15.78 11.54 -25.69
N ARG A 229 14.79 11.95 -24.88
CA ARG A 229 14.76 11.69 -23.43
C ARG A 229 13.58 10.83 -23.06
N VAL A 230 13.70 10.07 -21.99
CA VAL A 230 12.56 9.41 -21.35
C VAL A 230 12.37 9.92 -19.94
N LEU A 231 11.11 10.16 -19.56
CA LEU A 231 10.72 10.68 -18.26
C LEU A 231 9.97 9.63 -17.45
N CYS A 232 10.38 9.50 -16.18
CA CYS A 232 9.64 8.80 -15.14
C CYS A 232 8.53 9.70 -14.59
N PRO A 233 7.25 9.32 -14.67
CA PRO A 233 6.14 10.17 -14.23
C PRO A 233 6.04 10.32 -12.70
N CYS A 234 6.64 9.41 -11.93
CA CYS A 234 6.49 9.39 -10.47
C CYS A 234 7.20 10.56 -9.78
N HIS A 235 8.47 10.79 -10.13
CA HIS A 235 9.32 11.82 -9.48
C HIS A 235 10.14 12.60 -10.52
N GLN A 236 9.71 12.57 -11.77
CA GLN A 236 10.25 13.38 -12.86
C GLN A 236 11.73 13.14 -13.17
N SER A 237 12.27 11.95 -12.83
CA SER A 237 13.59 11.55 -13.32
C SER A 237 13.57 11.52 -14.84
N SER A 238 14.46 12.28 -15.47
CA SER A 238 14.62 12.34 -16.92
C SER A 238 15.94 11.69 -17.30
N PHE A 239 15.93 10.81 -18.29
CA PHE A 239 17.12 10.10 -18.77
C PHE A 239 17.41 10.50 -20.21
N ASP A 240 18.67 10.84 -20.49
CA ASP A 240 19.15 11.21 -21.82
C ASP A 240 19.63 9.98 -22.57
N LEU A 241 18.85 9.53 -23.57
CA LEU A 241 19.11 8.30 -24.30
C LEU A 241 20.32 8.43 -25.24
N LEU A 242 20.65 9.64 -25.68
CA LEU A 242 21.84 9.90 -26.50
C LEU A 242 23.14 9.89 -25.66
N ALA A 243 23.02 10.06 -24.35
CA ALA A 243 24.11 10.00 -23.38
C ALA A 243 24.13 8.69 -22.58
N GLY A 244 23.69 7.57 -23.18
CA GLY A 244 23.69 6.26 -22.55
C GLY A 244 22.64 6.11 -21.43
N ALA A 245 21.47 6.73 -21.60
CA ALA A 245 20.36 6.76 -20.65
C ALA A 245 20.75 7.25 -19.25
N ARG A 246 21.68 8.20 -19.16
CA ARG A 246 22.07 8.83 -17.88
C ARG A 246 20.97 9.77 -17.38
N PRO A 247 20.70 9.81 -16.07
CA PRO A 247 19.78 10.78 -15.51
C PRO A 247 20.34 12.20 -15.66
N VAL A 248 19.50 13.13 -16.10
CA VAL A 248 19.82 14.56 -16.29
C VAL A 248 18.96 15.47 -15.42
N ALA A 249 17.90 14.93 -14.81
CA ALA A 249 17.03 15.61 -13.86
C ALA A 249 16.34 14.59 -12.94
N GLY A 250 15.79 15.05 -11.83
CA GLY A 250 15.09 14.24 -10.83
C GLY A 250 16.01 13.39 -9.94
N PRO A 251 15.44 12.53 -9.09
CA PRO A 251 16.19 11.83 -8.04
C PRO A 251 16.92 10.55 -8.47
N ALA A 252 16.79 10.11 -9.73
CA ALA A 252 17.50 8.91 -10.19
C ALA A 252 19.01 9.16 -10.25
N ALA A 253 19.80 8.30 -9.61
CA ALA A 253 21.26 8.44 -9.54
C ALA A 253 22.03 7.55 -10.54
N ARG A 254 21.38 6.54 -11.14
CA ARG A 254 22.01 5.59 -12.08
C ARG A 254 21.37 5.67 -13.45
N ALA A 255 22.15 5.38 -14.49
CA ALA A 255 21.63 5.23 -15.85
C ALA A 255 20.69 4.02 -15.95
N LEU A 256 19.76 4.05 -16.90
CA LEU A 256 18.95 2.86 -17.19
C LEU A 256 19.85 1.74 -17.72
N PRO A 257 19.74 0.50 -17.20
CA PRO A 257 20.48 -0.64 -17.74
C PRO A 257 20.09 -0.89 -19.20
N GLY A 258 21.09 -1.12 -20.06
CA GLY A 258 20.86 -1.51 -21.45
C GLY A 258 20.62 -3.01 -21.55
N LEU A 259 19.83 -3.45 -22.53
CA LEU A 259 19.67 -4.86 -22.88
C LEU A 259 20.38 -5.10 -24.21
N PRO A 260 21.37 -6.00 -24.27
CA PRO A 260 22.05 -6.29 -25.51
C PRO A 260 21.17 -7.18 -26.41
N ILE A 261 21.04 -6.77 -27.67
CA ILE A 261 20.13 -7.38 -28.63
C ILE A 261 20.82 -7.69 -29.95
N GLU A 262 20.26 -8.66 -30.68
CA GLU A 262 20.59 -9.00 -32.05
C GLU A 262 19.33 -9.29 -32.86
N GLU A 263 19.46 -9.28 -34.19
CA GLU A 263 18.45 -9.85 -35.08
C GLU A 263 18.75 -11.34 -35.28
N GLY A 264 17.81 -12.18 -34.86
CA GLY A 264 17.91 -13.62 -35.02
C GLY A 264 17.75 -14.07 -36.47
N PRO A 265 18.11 -15.32 -36.80
CA PRO A 265 17.95 -15.87 -38.15
C PRO A 265 16.49 -15.97 -38.61
N ASP A 266 15.54 -15.89 -37.67
CA ASP A 266 14.10 -15.85 -37.92
C ASP A 266 13.56 -14.43 -38.22
N GLY A 267 14.44 -13.41 -38.21
CA GLY A 267 14.12 -12.02 -38.47
C GLY A 267 13.44 -11.29 -37.31
N PHE A 268 13.48 -11.86 -36.10
CA PHE A 268 12.97 -11.24 -34.87
C PHE A 268 14.11 -10.78 -33.97
N LEU A 269 13.80 -9.93 -33.01
CA LEU A 269 14.76 -9.46 -32.01
C LEU A 269 14.97 -10.50 -30.93
N HIS A 270 16.23 -10.80 -30.63
CA HIS A 270 16.66 -11.66 -29.53
C HIS A 270 17.60 -10.90 -28.61
N ALA A 271 17.52 -11.17 -27.31
CA ALA A 271 18.52 -10.74 -26.35
C ALA A 271 19.77 -11.61 -26.47
N THR A 272 20.96 -11.02 -26.37
CA THR A 272 22.24 -11.75 -26.35
C THR A 272 22.76 -11.98 -24.93
N GLY A 273 22.06 -11.44 -23.93
CA GLY A 273 22.37 -11.56 -22.51
C GLY A 273 21.31 -10.85 -21.66
N ASP A 274 21.54 -10.78 -20.35
CA ASP A 274 20.72 -10.00 -19.43
C ASP A 274 21.08 -8.50 -19.52
N PHE A 275 20.35 -7.66 -18.77
CA PHE A 275 20.66 -6.25 -18.61
C PHE A 275 22.10 -6.02 -18.14
N THR A 276 22.71 -4.92 -18.60
CA THR A 276 24.08 -4.55 -18.21
C THR A 276 24.26 -4.23 -16.73
N ALA A 277 23.17 -4.08 -15.98
CA ALA A 277 23.11 -3.90 -14.54
C ALA A 277 21.70 -4.27 -14.04
N PRO A 278 21.51 -4.54 -12.73
CA PRO A 278 20.19 -4.85 -12.18
C PRO A 278 19.15 -3.76 -12.52
N PRO A 279 18.01 -4.12 -13.11
CA PRO A 279 16.95 -3.17 -13.46
C PRO A 279 16.22 -2.65 -12.22
N GLY A 280 15.57 -1.49 -12.36
CA GLY A 280 14.76 -0.91 -11.30
C GLY A 280 15.56 -0.30 -10.14
N ALA A 281 14.92 -0.23 -8.97
CA ALA A 281 15.42 0.50 -7.81
C ALA A 281 16.78 -0.04 -7.31
N GLY A 282 17.58 0.84 -6.72
CA GLY A 282 18.81 0.42 -6.05
C GLY A 282 18.51 -0.41 -4.79
N PHE A 283 19.43 -1.33 -4.47
CA PHE A 283 19.41 -2.13 -3.24
C PHE A 283 20.82 -2.18 -2.64
N TRP A 284 20.95 -2.68 -1.41
CA TRP A 284 22.16 -2.55 -0.59
C TRP A 284 23.45 -3.10 -1.25
N ASP A 285 23.31 -4.19 -2.03
CA ASP A 285 24.42 -4.83 -2.76
C ASP A 285 24.39 -4.53 -4.27
N SER A 286 23.71 -3.44 -4.66
CA SER A 286 23.75 -2.94 -6.04
C SER A 286 25.08 -2.19 -6.25
N PRO A 287 25.82 -2.47 -7.32
CA PRO A 287 27.11 -1.83 -7.59
C PRO A 287 27.02 -0.33 -7.87
#